data_AF-A0AAW7NGW8-F1
#
_entry.id   AF-A0AAW7NGW8-F1
#
_cell.length_a   1.000
_cell.length_b   1.000
_cell.length_c   1.000
_cell.angle_alpha   90.00
_cell.angle_beta   90.00
_cell.angle_gamma   90.00
#
_symmetry.space_group_name_H-M   'P 1'
#
loop_
_entity.id
_entity.type
_entity.pdbx_description
1 polymer ?
#
loop_
_entity_poly.entity_id
_entity_poly.type
_entity_poly.pdbx_seq_one_letter_code
_entity_poly.pdbx_strand_id
1 'polypeptide(L)' 'MQKLGIKISELESVKNELNAKLIKQRDEDSVIGIEEAVTAGQIALVDRLIVAAQKRDK' A
#
# COMPACT_ATOMS: atom_id res chain seq x y z
N MET A 1 -25.68 7.27 2.07
CA MET A 1 -24.39 6.55 2.04
C MET A 1 -23.43 7.28 2.98
N GLN A 2 -23.07 6.69 4.13
CA GLN A 2 -21.94 7.21 4.91
C GLN A 2 -20.70 7.11 4.01
N LYS A 3 -20.05 8.25 3.73
CA LYS A 3 -18.71 8.22 3.15
C LYS A 3 -17.82 7.55 4.19
N LEU A 4 -17.37 6.32 3.95
CA LEU A 4 -16.23 5.75 4.66
C LEU A 4 -15.03 6.67 4.38
N GLY A 5 -14.85 7.67 5.22
CA GLY A 5 -13.73 8.60 5.15
C GLY A 5 -12.51 7.91 5.70
N ILE A 6 -11.81 7.15 4.85
CA ILE A 6 -10.51 6.58 5.19
C ILE A 6 -9.54 7.74 5.41
N LYS A 7 -8.91 7.80 6.58
CA LYS A 7 -7.92 8.83 6.91
C LYS A 7 -6.62 8.56 6.15
N ILE A 8 -5.91 9.62 5.75
CA ILE A 8 -4.59 9.49 5.09
C ILE A 8 -3.62 8.69 5.97
N SER A 9 -3.65 8.90 7.29
CA SER A 9 -2.81 8.15 8.24
C SER A 9 -3.07 6.65 8.23
N GLU A 10 -4.30 6.21 7.95
CA GLU A 10 -4.64 4.79 7.84
C GLU A 10 -4.04 4.20 6.55
N LEU A 11 -4.07 4.96 5.44
CA LEU A 11 -3.41 4.56 4.19
C LEU A 11 -1.88 4.48 4.34
N GLU A 12 -1.27 5.42 5.06
CA GLU A 12 0.17 5.42 5.35
C GLU A 12 0.57 4.20 6.20
N SER A 13 -0.25 3.81 7.18
CA SER A 13 -0.03 2.58 7.97
C SER A 13 -0.04 1.34 7.08
N VAL A 14 -1.06 1.20 6.22
CA VAL A 14 -1.17 0.07 5.29
C VAL A 14 0.03 0.02 4.33
N LYS A 15 0.47 1.17 3.82
CA LYS A 15 1.66 1.25 2.97
C LYS A 15 2.91 0.75 3.69
N ASN A 16 3.10 1.12 4.95
CA ASN A 16 4.26 0.70 5.73
C ASN A 16 4.27 -0.81 5.99
N GLU A 17 3.11 -1.39 6.31
CA GLU A 17 2.95 -2.85 6.48
C GLU A 17 3.27 -3.61 5.19
N LEU A 18 2.78 -3.12 4.04
CA LEU A 18 3.06 -3.74 2.74
C LEU A 18 4.55 -3.63 2.36
N ASN A 19 5.21 -2.51 2.64
CA ASN A 19 6.65 -2.37 2.42
C ASN A 19 7.46 -3.34 3.31
N ALA A 20 7.08 -3.51 4.57
CA ALA A 20 7.73 -4.47 5.46
C ALA A 20 7.54 -5.91 4.96
N LYS A 21 6.35 -6.24 4.45
CA LYS A 21 6.07 -7.54 3.83
C LYS A 21 6.93 -7.76 2.58
N LEU A 22 7.06 -6.75 1.73
CA LEU A 22 7.86 -6.81 0.50
C LEU A 22 9.35 -7.07 0.80
N ILE A 23 9.89 -6.43 1.83
CA ILE A 23 11.29 -6.66 2.27
C ILE A 23 11.48 -8.11 2.71
N LYS A 24 10.59 -8.62 3.57
CA LYS A 24 10.66 -10.03 4.03
C LYS A 24 10.56 -11.04 2.87
N GLN A 25 9.70 -10.77 1.89
CA GLN A 25 9.54 -11.62 0.71
C GLN A 25 10.81 -11.67 -0.16
N ARG A 26 11.63 -10.61 -0.14
CA ARG A 26 12.91 -10.55 -0.87
C ARG A 26 14.04 -11.27 -0.14
N ASP A 27 14.00 -11.27 1.19
CA ASP A 27 15.00 -11.95 2.02
C ASP A 27 14.82 -13.47 2.01
N GLU A 28 13.59 -13.95 1.78
CA GLU A 28 13.31 -15.36 1.54
C GLU A 28 13.60 -15.67 0.06
N ASP A 29 14.85 -16.07 -0.23
CA ASP A 29 15.48 -16.43 -1.54
C ASP A 29 14.66 -17.37 -2.48
N SER A 30 13.45 -17.77 -2.11
CA SER A 30 12.56 -18.69 -2.83
C SER A 30 11.29 -18.04 -3.42
N VAL A 31 10.98 -16.77 -3.13
CA VAL A 31 9.74 -16.12 -3.59
C VAL A 31 10.01 -15.15 -4.76
N ILE A 32 10.11 -15.68 -5.99
CA ILE A 32 10.06 -14.87 -7.22
C ILE A 32 9.01 -15.49 -8.16
N GLY A 33 7.96 -14.81 -8.65
CA GLY A 33 7.72 -13.37 -8.70
C GLY A 33 6.25 -12.91 -8.80
N ILE A 34 5.26 -13.73 -8.41
CA ILE A 34 3.85 -13.29 -8.38
C ILE A 34 3.51 -12.57 -7.06
N GLU A 35 3.91 -13.12 -5.92
CA GLU A 35 3.56 -12.52 -4.62
C GLU A 35 4.26 -11.18 -4.37
N GLU A 36 5.51 -11.05 -4.81
CA GLU A 36 6.23 -9.78 -4.79
C GLU A 36 5.52 -8.75 -5.68
N ALA A 37 5.14 -9.14 -6.91
CA ALA A 37 4.43 -8.26 -7.85
C ALA A 37 3.05 -7.85 -7.34
N VAL A 38 2.32 -8.75 -6.65
CA VAL A 38 1.05 -8.43 -5.99
C VAL A 38 1.28 -7.40 -4.88
N THR A 39 2.27 -7.60 -4.02
CA THR A 39 2.57 -6.67 -2.92
C THR A 39 2.98 -5.30 -3.45
N ALA A 40 3.83 -5.25 -4.49
CA ALA A 40 4.18 -4.01 -5.18
C ALA A 40 2.97 -3.31 -5.82
N GLY A 41 2.07 -4.08 -6.44
CA GLY A 41 0.81 -3.56 -7.01
C GLY A 41 -0.12 -2.96 -5.95
N GLN A 42 -0.20 -3.59 -4.78
CA GLN A 42 -0.95 -3.06 -3.63
C GLN A 42 -0.37 -1.74 -3.12
N ILE A 43 0.96 -1.65 -3.00
CA ILE A 43 1.65 -0.41 -2.62
C ILE A 43 1.33 0.72 -3.61
N ALA A 44 1.42 0.45 -4.91
CA ALA A 44 1.10 1.43 -5.95
C ALA A 44 -0.36 1.90 -5.90
N LEU A 45 -1.30 1.01 -5.55
CA LEU A 45 -2.69 1.38 -5.34
C LEU A 45 -2.85 2.32 -4.13
N VAL A 46 -2.20 1.99 -3.01
CA VAL A 46 -2.23 2.82 -1.80
C VAL A 46 -1.64 4.21 -2.06
N ASP A 47 -0.53 4.31 -2.79
CA ASP A 47 0.05 5.60 -3.18
C ASP A 47 -0.94 6.47 -3.98
N ARG A 48 -1.67 5.88 -4.92
CA ARG A 48 -2.71 6.60 -5.69
C ARG A 48 -3.84 7.07 -4.79
N LEU A 49 -4.24 6.27 -3.80
CA LEU A 49 -5.28 6.62 -2.84
C LEU A 49 -4.84 7.78 -1.93
N ILE A 50 -3.59 7.76 -1.46
CA ILE A 50 -3.01 8.86 -0.67
C ILE A 50 -3.02 10.16 -1.48
N VAL A 51 -2.54 10.14 -2.72
CA VAL A 51 -2.53 11.33 -3.60
C VAL A 51 -3.97 11.83 -3.86
N ALA A 52 -4.91 10.93 -4.11
CA ALA A 52 -6.32 11.30 -4.33
C ALA A 52 -6.95 11.90 -3.07
N ALA A 53 -6.61 11.40 -1.89
CA ALA A 53 -7.06 11.93 -0.60
C ALA A 53 -6.46 13.32 -0.33
N GLN A 54 -5.15 13.50 -0.54
CA GLN A 54 -4.47 14.80 -0.38
C GLN A 54 -5.04 15.88 -1.31
N LYS A 55 -5.44 15.52 -2.54
CA LYS A 55 -6.10 16.46 -3.48
C LYS A 55 -7.51 16.85 -3.07
N ARG A 56 -8.20 16.05 -2.25
CA ARG A 56 -9.55 16.36 -1.75
C ARG A 56 -9.52 17.22 -0.48
N ASP A 57 -8.38 17.25 0.21
CA ASP A 57 -8.16 18.05 1.41
C ASP A 57 -7.72 19.50 1.07
N LYS A 58 -7.30 19.75 -0.16
CA LYS A 58 -7.01 21.09 -0.72
C LYS A 58 -8.22 21.68 -1.44
#